data_AF-A0A959RV71-F1
#
_entry.id   AF-A0A959RV71-F1
#
_cell.length_a   1.000
_cell.length_b   1.000
_cell.length_c   1.000
_cell.angle_alpha   90.00
_cell.angle_beta   90.00
_cell.angle_gamma   90.00
#
_symmetry.space_group_name_H-M   'P 1'
#
loop_
_entity.id
_entity.type
_entity.pdbx_description
1 polymer ?
#
loop_
_entity_poly.entity_id
_entity_poly.type
_entity_poly.pdbx_seq_one_letter_code
_entity_poly.pdbx_strand_id
1 'polypeptide(L)'
;MKIRLPSSAYNWVSLIGAVIALVSLFMIVFLFAISFFFDRGGSYLGLVIYILLPGFLVIGLILIPIGMLLNFNKSKGKEKKLPYIDLNQVAHRNAFLIFITGTIIFLFISAMGSYEAFHYTESTEFCGTLCHSVMKPEYVAYQNSAHARVRCVECHVGEGADWYVKSKMSGLYQVYAVLANVYPKPIPTPISN
;
A
#
# COMPACT_ATOMS: atom_id res chain seq x y z
N MET A 1 25.47 -19.82 -9.86
CA MET A 1 26.15 -18.62 -10.41
C MET A 1 26.22 -17.55 -9.34
N LYS A 2 27.41 -16.97 -9.04
CA LYS A 2 27.51 -15.82 -8.12
C LYS A 2 27.06 -14.56 -8.87
N ILE A 3 25.90 -14.02 -8.52
CA ILE A 3 25.39 -12.75 -9.06
C ILE A 3 26.30 -11.63 -8.53
N ARG A 4 27.01 -10.95 -9.43
CA ARG A 4 27.80 -9.76 -9.09
C ARG A 4 26.91 -8.52 -9.26
N LEU A 5 26.74 -7.75 -8.20
CA LEU A 5 26.06 -6.45 -8.18
C LEU A 5 27.07 -5.30 -8.14
N PRO A 6 26.71 -4.07 -8.56
CA PRO A 6 27.58 -2.90 -8.45
C PRO A 6 27.88 -2.57 -6.97
N SER A 7 29.07 -2.01 -6.71
CA SER A 7 29.52 -1.64 -5.34
C SER A 7 28.59 -0.65 -4.64
N SER A 8 27.87 0.18 -5.39
CA SER A 8 26.90 1.14 -4.86
C SER A 8 25.73 0.48 -4.13
N ALA A 9 25.32 -0.73 -4.54
CA ALA A 9 24.24 -1.49 -3.91
C ALA A 9 24.64 -2.08 -2.54
N TYR A 10 25.93 -2.21 -2.25
CA TYR A 10 26.43 -2.74 -0.99
C TYR A 10 26.53 -1.63 0.07
N ASN A 11 25.38 -1.23 0.60
CA ASN A 11 25.31 -0.29 1.71
C ASN A 11 24.17 -0.69 2.67
N TRP A 12 24.27 -0.27 3.93
CA TRP A 12 23.31 -0.63 4.97
C TRP A 12 21.88 -0.16 4.66
N VAL A 13 21.71 1.00 4.05
CA VAL A 13 20.38 1.55 3.72
C VAL A 13 19.69 0.71 2.64
N SER A 14 20.41 0.37 1.56
CA SER A 14 19.89 -0.51 0.52
C SER A 14 19.65 -1.94 1.02
N LEU A 15 20.49 -2.44 1.95
CA LEU A 15 20.29 -3.75 2.57
C LEU A 15 19.01 -3.78 3.41
N ILE A 16 18.80 -2.78 4.27
CA ILE A 16 17.58 -2.64 5.08
C ILE A 16 16.36 -2.54 4.16
N GLY A 17 16.41 -1.71 3.12
CA GLY A 17 15.34 -1.59 2.13
C GLY A 17 15.01 -2.91 1.45
N ALA A 18 16.03 -3.67 1.02
CA ALA A 18 15.84 -4.99 0.41
C ALA A 18 15.23 -6.01 1.37
N VAL A 19 15.66 -6.04 2.64
CA VAL A 19 15.09 -6.93 3.66
C VAL A 19 13.62 -6.59 3.92
N ILE A 20 13.30 -5.30 4.11
CA ILE A 20 11.91 -4.85 4.31
C ILE A 20 11.04 -5.25 3.11
N ALA A 21 11.50 -5.02 1.89
CA ALA A 21 10.77 -5.37 0.68
C ALA A 21 10.53 -6.89 0.57
N LEU A 22 11.56 -7.71 0.78
CA LEU A 22 11.45 -9.17 0.70
C LEU A 22 10.53 -9.75 1.78
N VAL A 23 10.67 -9.29 3.02
CA VAL A 23 9.83 -9.75 4.13
C VAL A 23 8.38 -9.32 3.91
N SER A 24 8.15 -8.08 3.47
CA SER A 24 6.79 -7.59 3.19
C SER A 24 6.14 -8.37 2.05
N LEU A 25 6.88 -8.64 0.97
CA LEU A 25 6.40 -9.44 -0.16
C LEU A 25 6.05 -10.86 0.26
N PHE A 26 6.92 -11.51 1.03
CA PHE A 26 6.66 -12.85 1.57
C PHE A 26 5.40 -12.87 2.44
N MET A 27 5.25 -11.89 3.34
CA MET A 27 4.07 -11.78 4.20
C MET A 27 2.79 -11.55 3.42
N ILE A 28 2.81 -10.71 2.36
CA ILE A 28 1.65 -10.51 1.48
C ILE A 28 1.24 -11.83 0.86
N VAL A 29 2.17 -12.55 0.22
CA VAL A 29 1.87 -13.83 -0.45
C VAL A 29 1.38 -14.87 0.56
N PHE A 30 2.01 -14.96 1.72
CA PHE A 30 1.65 -15.91 2.77
C PHE A 30 0.25 -15.66 3.34
N LEU A 31 -0.05 -14.42 3.71
CA LEU A 31 -1.35 -14.07 4.27
C LEU A 31 -2.47 -14.14 3.23
N PHE A 32 -2.18 -13.76 1.98
CA PHE A 32 -3.11 -13.93 0.87
C PHE A 32 -3.44 -15.40 0.65
N ALA A 33 -2.42 -16.28 0.64
CA ALA A 33 -2.64 -17.72 0.53
C ALA A 33 -3.50 -18.25 1.69
N ILE A 34 -3.24 -17.84 2.94
CA ILE A 34 -4.07 -18.23 4.08
C ILE A 34 -5.51 -17.74 3.90
N SER A 35 -5.70 -16.48 3.53
CA SER A 35 -7.03 -15.90 3.35
C SER A 35 -7.82 -16.65 2.28
N PHE A 36 -7.15 -16.99 1.16
CA PHE A 36 -7.73 -17.73 0.04
C PHE A 36 -8.07 -19.19 0.37
N PHE A 37 -7.20 -19.92 1.09
CA PHE A 37 -7.43 -21.34 1.37
C PHE A 37 -8.34 -21.60 2.58
N PHE A 38 -8.41 -20.68 3.53
CA PHE A 38 -9.14 -20.88 4.79
C PHE A 38 -10.41 -20.02 4.91
N ASP A 39 -10.80 -19.28 3.86
CA ASP A 39 -11.94 -18.35 3.85
C ASP A 39 -11.96 -17.40 5.06
N ARG A 40 -10.78 -17.06 5.57
CA ARG A 40 -10.60 -16.14 6.69
C ARG A 40 -10.39 -14.76 6.10
N GLY A 41 -11.48 -14.03 5.89
CA GLY A 41 -11.49 -12.71 5.23
C GLY A 41 -12.11 -11.61 6.07
N GLY A 42 -11.63 -11.38 7.29
CA GLY A 42 -12.14 -10.29 8.12
C GLY A 42 -11.53 -8.92 7.77
N SER A 43 -12.26 -7.85 8.09
CA SER A 43 -11.85 -6.46 7.82
C SER A 43 -10.41 -6.12 8.23
N TYR A 44 -9.95 -6.58 9.40
CA TYR A 44 -8.58 -6.33 9.83
C TYR A 44 -7.55 -7.03 8.95
N LEU A 45 -7.85 -8.23 8.45
CA LEU A 45 -6.94 -8.97 7.58
C LEU A 45 -6.86 -8.29 6.20
N GLY A 46 -8.00 -7.87 5.64
CA GLY A 46 -8.04 -7.14 4.37
C GLY A 46 -7.24 -5.83 4.43
N LEU A 47 -7.36 -5.08 5.53
CA LEU A 47 -6.57 -3.86 5.76
C LEU A 47 -5.06 -4.16 5.77
N VAL A 48 -4.64 -5.23 6.46
CA VAL A 48 -3.22 -5.59 6.57
C VAL A 48 -2.65 -6.02 5.21
N ILE A 49 -3.35 -6.90 4.49
CA ILE A 49 -2.88 -7.47 3.23
C ILE A 49 -2.86 -6.43 2.11
N TYR A 50 -3.92 -5.63 1.98
CA TYR A 50 -4.12 -4.78 0.80
C TYR A 50 -3.62 -3.33 0.96
N ILE A 51 -3.40 -2.87 2.20
CA ILE A 51 -2.99 -1.48 2.45
C ILE A 51 -1.66 -1.41 3.20
N LEU A 52 -1.57 -2.05 4.37
CA LEU A 52 -0.44 -1.88 5.27
C LEU A 52 0.85 -2.51 4.73
N LEU A 53 0.82 -3.80 4.37
CA LEU A 53 2.01 -4.50 3.87
C LEU A 53 2.51 -3.96 2.51
N PRO A 54 1.65 -3.61 1.53
CA PRO A 54 2.09 -2.93 0.32
C PRO A 54 2.77 -1.59 0.61
N GLY A 55 2.31 -0.84 1.61
CA GLY A 55 2.98 0.38 2.07
C GLY A 55 4.44 0.13 2.49
N PHE A 56 4.67 -0.88 3.33
CA PHE A 56 6.02 -1.27 3.74
C PHE A 56 6.88 -1.78 2.58
N LEU A 57 6.29 -2.53 1.64
CA LEU A 57 6.97 -2.98 0.42
C LEU A 57 7.47 -1.79 -0.40
N VAL A 58 6.63 -0.80 -0.64
CA VAL A 58 6.98 0.43 -1.39
C VAL A 58 8.08 1.21 -0.68
N ILE A 59 7.97 1.40 0.64
CA ILE A 59 9.01 2.06 1.45
C ILE A 59 10.34 1.31 1.33
N GLY A 60 10.33 -0.01 1.46
CA GLY A 60 11.53 -0.84 1.31
C GLY A 60 12.19 -0.69 -0.07
N LEU A 61 11.38 -0.70 -1.14
CA LEU A 61 11.86 -0.51 -2.50
C LEU A 61 12.42 0.89 -2.76
N ILE A 62 11.86 1.94 -2.14
CA ILE A 62 12.37 3.32 -2.23
C ILE A 62 13.68 3.49 -1.47
N LEU A 63 13.87 2.79 -0.35
CA LEU A 63 15.13 2.84 0.41
C LEU A 63 16.33 2.28 -0.38
N ILE A 64 16.11 1.35 -1.30
CA ILE A 64 17.18 0.78 -2.15
C ILE A 64 17.90 1.85 -2.99
N PRO A 65 17.22 2.61 -3.89
CA PRO A 65 17.85 3.66 -4.66
C PRO A 65 18.37 4.80 -3.78
N ILE A 66 17.69 5.15 -2.69
CA ILE A 66 18.19 6.16 -1.73
C ILE A 66 19.55 5.73 -1.16
N GLY A 67 19.68 4.48 -0.71
CA GLY A 67 20.94 3.95 -0.20
C GLY A 67 22.05 3.98 -1.26
N MET A 68 21.73 3.63 -2.51
CA MET A 68 22.69 3.67 -3.62
C MET A 68 23.18 5.10 -3.89
N LEU A 69 22.29 6.10 -3.87
CA LEU A 69 22.64 7.52 -4.06
C LEU A 69 23.48 8.07 -2.90
N LEU A 70 23.16 7.70 -1.67
CA LEU A 70 23.93 8.10 -0.48
C LEU A 70 25.34 7.50 -0.48
N ASN A 71 25.47 6.22 -0.87
CA ASN A 71 26.76 5.54 -0.92
C ASN A 71 27.64 6.07 -2.07
N PHE A 72 27.02 6.46 -3.19
CA PHE A 72 27.72 7.10 -4.31
C PHE A 72 28.45 8.39 -3.88
N ASN A 73 27.80 9.24 -3.07
CA ASN A 73 28.41 10.47 -2.57
C ASN A 73 29.58 10.25 -1.59
N LYS A 74 29.63 9.09 -0.92
CA LYS A 74 30.73 8.74 0.02
C LYS A 74 31.93 8.09 -0.67
N SER A 75 31.80 7.59 -1.91
CA SER A 75 32.76 6.66 -2.50
C SER A 75 33.98 7.26 -3.20
N LYS A 76 34.20 8.59 -3.26
CA LYS A 76 35.55 9.24 -3.33
C LYS A 76 35.55 10.74 -3.70
N GLY A 77 36.48 11.47 -3.09
CA GLY A 77 37.05 12.74 -3.57
C GLY A 77 37.95 12.61 -4.81
N LYS A 78 37.51 11.93 -5.87
CA LYS A 78 38.11 11.99 -7.21
C LYS A 78 36.98 12.15 -8.22
N GLU A 79 36.92 13.34 -8.82
CA GLU A 79 36.04 13.81 -9.91
C GLU A 79 34.67 13.13 -10.01
N LYS A 80 33.61 13.92 -9.75
CA LYS A 80 32.19 13.54 -9.90
C LYS A 80 31.87 13.12 -11.34
N LYS A 81 32.17 11.87 -11.71
CA LYS A 81 31.68 11.25 -12.94
C LYS A 81 30.29 10.69 -12.66
N LEU A 82 29.31 11.11 -13.46
CA LEU A 82 27.95 10.58 -13.39
C LEU A 82 27.96 9.04 -13.53
N PRO A 83 27.00 8.34 -12.89
CA PRO A 83 26.87 6.90 -13.08
C PRO A 83 26.64 6.59 -14.56
N TYR A 84 27.47 5.72 -15.13
CA TYR A 84 27.34 5.23 -16.50
C TYR A 84 26.87 3.77 -16.48
N ILE A 85 25.92 3.41 -17.34
CA ILE A 85 25.39 2.05 -17.44
C ILE A 85 26.04 1.38 -18.66
N ASP A 86 27.00 0.48 -18.42
CA ASP A 86 27.62 -0.34 -19.46
C ASP A 86 27.11 -1.79 -19.40
N LEU A 87 26.24 -2.17 -20.34
CA LEU A 87 25.65 -3.51 -20.42
C LEU A 87 26.64 -4.60 -20.84
N ASN A 88 27.84 -4.24 -21.31
CA ASN A 88 28.90 -5.22 -21.58
C ASN A 88 29.52 -5.75 -20.27
N GLN A 89 29.44 -4.97 -19.18
CA GLN A 89 29.90 -5.41 -17.86
C GLN A 89 28.86 -6.31 -17.19
N VAL A 90 29.31 -7.49 -16.75
CA VAL A 90 28.45 -8.52 -16.12
C VAL A 90 27.69 -7.99 -14.90
N ALA A 91 28.32 -7.11 -14.10
CA ALA A 91 27.67 -6.55 -12.91
C ALA A 91 26.51 -5.61 -13.23
N HIS A 92 26.68 -4.75 -14.25
CA HIS A 92 25.65 -3.82 -14.70
C HIS A 92 24.53 -4.57 -15.42
N ARG A 93 24.87 -5.57 -16.25
CA ARG A 93 23.89 -6.44 -16.90
C ARG A 93 23.02 -7.20 -15.90
N ASN A 94 23.62 -7.80 -14.88
CA ASN A 94 22.87 -8.52 -13.84
C ASN A 94 21.98 -7.56 -13.05
N ALA A 95 22.49 -6.40 -12.64
CA ALA A 95 21.70 -5.40 -11.93
C ALA A 95 20.52 -4.89 -12.77
N PHE A 96 20.75 -4.65 -14.06
CA PHE A 96 19.71 -4.25 -15.00
C PHE A 96 18.63 -5.32 -15.19
N LEU A 97 19.02 -6.59 -15.36
CA LEU A 97 18.07 -7.70 -15.46
C LEU A 97 17.25 -7.89 -14.18
N ILE A 98 17.88 -7.82 -13.01
CA ILE A 98 17.20 -7.89 -11.71
C ILE A 98 16.24 -6.71 -11.55
N PHE A 99 16.67 -5.51 -11.92
CA PHE A 99 15.84 -4.32 -11.84
C PHE A 99 14.61 -4.45 -12.74
N ILE A 100 14.77 -4.76 -14.04
CA ILE A 100 13.64 -4.92 -14.95
C ILE A 100 12.69 -6.03 -14.50
N THR A 101 13.22 -7.21 -14.19
CA THR A 101 12.40 -8.36 -13.77
C THR A 101 11.67 -8.05 -12.48
N GLY A 102 12.36 -7.45 -11.50
CA GLY A 102 11.78 -7.00 -10.24
C GLY A 102 10.72 -5.93 -10.43
N THR A 103 10.94 -4.96 -11.32
CA THR A 103 9.96 -3.90 -11.63
C THR A 103 8.71 -4.48 -12.28
N ILE A 104 8.84 -5.41 -13.24
CA ILE A 104 7.69 -6.05 -13.88
C ILE A 104 6.86 -6.82 -12.84
N ILE A 105 7.52 -7.64 -12.01
CA ILE A 105 6.85 -8.40 -10.94
C ILE A 105 6.18 -7.44 -9.94
N PHE A 106 6.90 -6.40 -9.53
CA PHE A 106 6.36 -5.39 -8.62
C PHE A 106 5.14 -4.70 -9.20
N LEU A 107 5.20 -4.20 -10.45
CA LEU A 107 4.07 -3.54 -11.09
C LEU A 107 2.85 -4.48 -11.21
N PHE A 108 3.08 -5.75 -11.54
CA PHE A 108 2.01 -6.74 -11.62
C PHE A 108 1.35 -6.98 -10.25
N ILE A 109 2.15 -7.24 -9.22
CA ILE A 109 1.66 -7.47 -7.85
C ILE A 109 0.99 -6.20 -7.29
N SER A 110 1.56 -5.02 -7.55
CA SER A 110 0.98 -3.74 -7.15
C SER A 110 -0.34 -3.47 -7.85
N ALA A 111 -0.47 -3.76 -9.15
CA ALA A 111 -1.73 -3.62 -9.86
C ALA A 111 -2.83 -4.50 -9.24
N MET A 112 -2.52 -5.78 -8.96
CA MET A 112 -3.45 -6.69 -8.28
C MET A 112 -3.79 -6.21 -6.86
N GLY A 113 -2.78 -5.83 -6.08
CA GLY A 113 -2.97 -5.33 -4.71
C GLY A 113 -3.78 -4.04 -4.66
N SER A 114 -3.56 -3.12 -5.61
CA SER A 114 -4.35 -1.89 -5.73
C SER A 114 -5.80 -2.16 -6.11
N TYR A 115 -6.05 -3.14 -6.99
CA TYR A 115 -7.41 -3.55 -7.33
C TYR A 115 -8.15 -4.12 -6.11
N GLU A 116 -7.51 -5.02 -5.35
CA GLU A 116 -8.10 -5.57 -4.13
C GLU A 116 -8.28 -4.50 -3.05
N ALA A 117 -7.33 -3.58 -2.88
CA ALA A 117 -7.46 -2.45 -1.96
C ALA A 117 -8.63 -1.54 -2.34
N PHE A 118 -8.82 -1.29 -3.64
CA PHE A 118 -9.96 -0.55 -4.17
C PHE A 118 -11.27 -1.26 -3.80
N HIS A 119 -11.43 -2.53 -4.16
CA HIS A 119 -12.63 -3.31 -3.86
C HIS A 119 -12.91 -3.41 -2.35
N TYR A 120 -11.88 -3.64 -1.55
CA TYR A 120 -12.00 -3.74 -0.10
C TYR A 120 -12.47 -2.42 0.52
N THR A 121 -11.85 -1.28 0.15
CA THR A 121 -12.22 0.05 0.69
C THR A 121 -13.55 0.60 0.15
N GLU A 122 -14.20 -0.13 -0.75
CA GLU A 122 -15.56 0.15 -1.24
C GLU A 122 -16.61 -0.84 -0.72
N SER A 123 -16.20 -1.81 0.09
CA SER A 123 -17.11 -2.80 0.66
C SER A 123 -17.91 -2.22 1.83
N THR A 124 -19.11 -2.76 2.02
CA THR A 124 -19.94 -2.47 3.21
C THR A 124 -19.26 -2.93 4.50
N GLU A 125 -18.44 -3.97 4.42
CA GLU A 125 -17.67 -4.49 5.55
C GLU A 125 -16.66 -3.45 6.04
N PHE A 126 -15.87 -2.87 5.12
CA PHE A 126 -14.93 -1.81 5.44
C PHE A 126 -15.62 -0.60 6.04
N CYS A 127 -16.69 -0.10 5.40
CA CYS A 127 -17.39 1.09 5.85
C CYS A 127 -18.09 0.89 7.21
N GLY A 128 -18.71 -0.27 7.43
CA GLY A 128 -19.57 -0.50 8.59
C GLY A 128 -18.89 -1.12 9.81
N THR A 129 -17.81 -1.87 9.60
CA THR A 129 -17.24 -2.71 10.67
C THR A 129 -15.83 -2.32 11.10
N LEU A 130 -15.07 -1.63 10.25
CA LEU A 130 -13.69 -1.25 10.58
C LEU A 130 -13.65 -0.26 11.76
N CYS A 131 -14.43 0.82 11.65
CA CYS A 131 -14.60 1.83 12.69
C CYS A 131 -15.82 1.53 13.58
N HIS A 132 -15.91 0.29 14.08
CA HIS A 132 -17.11 -0.24 14.77
C HIS A 132 -17.67 0.63 15.92
N SER A 133 -16.87 1.46 16.59
CA SER A 133 -17.38 2.31 17.68
C SER A 133 -18.21 3.48 17.16
N VAL A 134 -17.70 4.18 16.15
CA VAL A 134 -18.32 5.39 15.59
C VAL A 134 -19.32 5.08 14.48
N MET A 135 -19.15 3.98 13.77
CA MET A 135 -19.99 3.61 12.60
C MET A 135 -21.09 2.60 12.91
N LYS A 136 -21.17 2.09 14.15
CA LYS A 136 -22.19 1.12 14.55
C LYS A 136 -23.62 1.63 14.37
N PRO A 137 -23.99 2.87 14.75
CA PRO A 137 -25.35 3.36 14.53
C PRO A 137 -25.75 3.33 13.04
N GLU A 138 -24.87 3.81 12.17
CA GLU A 138 -25.06 3.88 10.72
C GLU A 138 -25.11 2.48 10.11
N TYR A 139 -24.23 1.58 10.54
CA TYR A 139 -24.20 0.21 10.04
C TYR A 139 -25.45 -0.59 10.45
N VAL A 140 -25.93 -0.40 11.69
CA VAL A 140 -27.21 -0.99 12.14
C VAL A 140 -28.39 -0.42 11.37
N ALA A 141 -28.43 0.90 11.15
CA ALA A 141 -29.48 1.53 10.35
C ALA A 141 -29.47 1.00 8.90
N TYR A 142 -28.29 0.89 8.28
CA TYR A 142 -28.11 0.30 6.96
C TYR A 142 -28.68 -1.12 6.88
N GLN A 143 -28.33 -1.99 7.83
CA GLN A 143 -28.81 -3.38 7.89
C GLN A 143 -30.33 -3.50 8.04
N ASN A 144 -30.99 -2.54 8.69
CA ASN A 144 -32.44 -2.52 8.89
C ASN A 144 -33.18 -1.67 7.85
N SER A 145 -32.50 -1.20 6.80
CA SER A 145 -33.08 -0.38 5.73
C SER A 145 -33.46 -1.21 4.51
N ALA A 146 -34.28 -0.63 3.63
CA ALA A 146 -34.54 -1.20 2.30
C ALA A 146 -33.28 -1.31 1.42
N HIS A 147 -32.18 -0.64 1.80
CA HIS A 147 -30.92 -0.60 1.05
C HIS A 147 -29.86 -1.55 1.62
N ALA A 148 -30.19 -2.47 2.53
CA ALA A 148 -29.23 -3.38 3.18
C ALA A 148 -28.42 -4.30 2.23
N ARG A 149 -28.71 -4.27 0.92
CA ARG A 149 -28.02 -5.03 -0.13
C ARG A 149 -27.33 -4.14 -1.19
N VAL A 150 -27.28 -2.83 -0.96
CA VAL A 150 -26.65 -1.84 -1.85
C VAL A 150 -25.36 -1.37 -1.19
N ARG A 151 -24.23 -1.31 -1.91
CA ARG A 151 -22.98 -0.91 -1.25
C ARG A 151 -23.04 0.54 -0.80
N CYS A 152 -22.41 0.87 0.34
CA CYS A 152 -22.37 2.24 0.86
C CYS A 152 -21.86 3.24 -0.21
N VAL A 153 -20.87 2.84 -1.00
CA VAL A 153 -20.24 3.70 -2.01
C VAL A 153 -21.16 4.05 -3.17
N GLU A 154 -22.19 3.24 -3.45
CA GLU A 154 -23.13 3.50 -4.55
C GLU A 154 -23.94 4.78 -4.30
N CYS A 155 -24.09 5.19 -3.04
CA CYS A 155 -24.72 6.46 -2.67
C CYS A 155 -23.72 7.51 -2.16
N HIS A 156 -22.64 7.11 -1.46
CA HIS A 156 -21.80 8.03 -0.68
C HIS A 156 -20.50 8.49 -1.35
N VAL A 157 -20.05 7.87 -2.44
CA VAL A 157 -18.81 8.25 -3.13
C VAL A 157 -19.08 9.19 -4.31
N GLY A 158 -20.20 9.01 -5.01
CA GLY A 158 -20.52 9.73 -6.24
C GLY A 158 -19.81 9.16 -7.47
N GLU A 159 -20.33 9.46 -8.67
CA GLU A 159 -19.77 8.96 -9.92
C GLU A 159 -18.58 9.79 -10.42
N GLY A 160 -17.60 9.13 -11.05
CA GLY A 160 -16.45 9.78 -11.67
C GLY A 160 -15.24 9.96 -10.73
N ALA A 161 -14.09 10.21 -11.35
CA ALA A 161 -12.79 10.26 -10.66
C ALA A 161 -12.71 11.39 -9.62
N ASP A 162 -13.28 12.56 -9.93
CA ASP A 162 -13.22 13.72 -9.03
C ASP A 162 -13.93 13.47 -7.70
N TRP A 163 -15.14 12.90 -7.76
CA TRP A 163 -15.92 12.51 -6.59
C TRP A 163 -15.26 11.37 -5.82
N TYR A 164 -14.69 10.40 -6.53
CA TYR A 164 -13.89 9.34 -5.93
C TYR A 164 -12.73 9.91 -5.10
N VAL A 165 -11.89 10.79 -5.66
CA VAL A 165 -10.78 11.40 -4.93
C VAL A 165 -11.28 12.21 -3.74
N LYS A 166 -12.32 13.02 -3.92
CA LYS A 166 -12.90 13.84 -2.85
C LYS A 166 -13.40 13.00 -1.68
N SER A 167 -14.09 11.90 -1.97
CA SER A 167 -14.59 10.97 -0.96
C SER A 167 -13.47 10.33 -0.16
N LYS A 168 -12.40 9.86 -0.82
CA LYS A 168 -11.26 9.21 -0.16
C LYS A 168 -10.46 10.20 0.67
N MET A 169 -10.28 11.44 0.20
CA MET A 169 -9.64 12.51 0.97
C MET A 169 -10.45 12.88 2.23
N SER A 170 -11.78 12.95 2.11
CA SER A 170 -12.65 13.13 3.28
C SER A 170 -12.55 11.95 4.25
N GLY A 171 -12.50 10.72 3.73
CA GLY A 171 -12.29 9.51 4.52
C GLY A 171 -10.97 9.51 5.30
N LEU A 172 -9.87 9.99 4.70
CA LEU A 172 -8.59 10.14 5.40
C LEU A 172 -8.70 11.10 6.60
N TYR A 173 -9.44 12.20 6.43
CA TYR A 173 -9.72 13.11 7.55
C TYR A 173 -10.57 12.44 8.64
N GLN A 174 -11.56 11.62 8.28
CA GLN A 174 -12.35 10.85 9.25
C GLN A 174 -11.48 9.86 10.04
N VAL A 175 -10.57 9.15 9.37
CA VAL A 175 -9.60 8.26 10.04
C VAL A 175 -8.76 9.05 11.04
N TYR A 176 -8.22 10.21 10.64
CA TYR A 176 -7.49 11.09 11.55
C TYR A 176 -8.36 11.54 12.73
N ALA A 177 -9.59 11.99 12.47
CA ALA A 177 -10.49 12.49 13.51
C ALA A 177 -10.81 11.42 14.56
N VAL A 178 -11.02 10.17 14.12
CA VAL A 178 -11.24 9.03 15.02
C VAL A 178 -9.97 8.71 15.83
N LEU A 179 -8.80 8.66 15.19
CA LEU A 179 -7.53 8.37 15.86
C LEU A 179 -7.14 9.44 16.89
N ALA A 180 -7.36 10.71 16.57
CA ALA A 180 -7.08 11.83 17.45
C ALA A 180 -8.24 12.17 18.41
N ASN A 181 -9.38 11.46 18.31
CA ASN A 181 -10.60 11.71 19.10
C ASN A 181 -11.11 13.16 18.99
N VAL A 182 -11.01 13.76 17.80
CA VAL A 182 -11.38 15.16 17.49
C VAL A 182 -12.62 15.23 16.59
N TYR A 183 -13.64 14.43 16.89
CA TYR A 183 -14.93 14.45 16.20
C TYR A 183 -16.05 14.91 17.13
N PRO A 184 -17.10 15.57 16.59
CA PRO A 184 -18.24 16.04 17.39
C PRO A 184 -18.99 14.87 18.05
N LYS A 185 -19.47 15.12 19.28
CA LYS A 185 -20.29 14.18 20.05
C LYS A 185 -21.55 14.93 20.55
N PRO A 186 -22.76 14.55 20.11
CA PRO A 186 -23.07 13.46 19.19
C PRO A 186 -22.58 13.72 17.75
N ILE A 187 -22.36 12.66 16.98
CA ILE A 187 -22.03 12.76 15.56
C ILE A 187 -23.24 13.37 14.84
N PRO A 188 -23.07 14.49 14.12
CA PRO A 188 -24.19 15.16 13.46
C PRO A 188 -24.69 14.28 12.30
N THR A 189 -26.01 14.23 12.14
CA THR A 189 -26.57 13.65 10.93
C THR A 189 -26.35 14.61 9.75
N PRO A 190 -26.10 14.11 8.54
CA PRO A 190 -25.87 14.95 7.37
C PRO A 190 -27.14 15.67 6.87
N ILE A 191 -28.28 15.47 7.52
CA ILE A 191 -29.59 16.01 7.13
C ILE A 191 -30.03 17.02 8.19
N SER A 192 -30.08 18.30 7.84
CA SER A 192 -30.71 19.35 8.67
C SER A 192 -32.10 19.64 8.14
N ASN A 193 -33.12 19.60 9.01
CA ASN A 193 -34.49 20.03 8.71
C ASN A 193 -34.59 21.56 8.60
#